data_AF-A0A7L5BS45-F1
#
_entry.id   AF-A0A7L5BS45-F1
#
_cell.length_a   1.000
_cell.length_b   1.000
_cell.length_c   1.000
_cell.angle_alpha   90.00
_cell.angle_beta   90.00
_cell.angle_gamma   90.00
#
_symmetry.space_group_name_H-M   'P 1'
#
loop_
_entity.id
_entity.type
_entity.pdbx_description
1 polymer ?
#
loop_
_entity_poly.entity_id
_entity_poly.type
_entity_poly.pdbx_seq_one_letter_code
_entity_poly.pdbx_strand_id
1 'polypeptide(L)'
;MNEVLKVAREYTLKELIARHYGCLQLGGEIASRWKIVAQDGTILTPEDHEELDRALRAESDARQDLIDYEPKDEAELFERGFYISALLIAQPTLEIEQLAKQRT
;
A
#
# COMPACT_ATOMS: atom_id res chain seq x y z
N MET A 1 -15.47 -15.40 -16.22
CA MET A 1 -16.21 -14.54 -15.27
C MET A 1 -15.14 -13.97 -14.35
N ASN A 2 -14.68 -12.76 -14.63
CA ASN A 2 -13.43 -12.17 -14.11
C ASN A 2 -13.47 -12.03 -12.58
N GLU A 3 -12.35 -12.34 -11.91
CA GLU A 3 -12.17 -12.16 -10.46
C GLU A 3 -12.50 -10.74 -9.99
N VAL A 4 -12.32 -9.75 -10.87
CA VAL A 4 -12.73 -8.35 -10.72
C VAL A 4 -14.22 -8.20 -10.34
N LEU A 5 -15.11 -8.99 -10.94
CA LEU A 5 -16.56 -8.98 -10.63
C LEU A 5 -16.89 -9.61 -9.27
N LYS A 6 -15.97 -10.40 -8.71
CA LYS A 6 -16.17 -11.10 -7.44
C LYS A 6 -15.85 -10.20 -6.24
N VAL A 7 -14.76 -9.41 -6.33
CA VAL A 7 -14.38 -8.42 -5.30
C VAL A 7 -15.46 -7.36 -5.13
N ALA A 8 -16.06 -6.88 -6.23
CA ALA A 8 -17.15 -5.90 -6.21
C ALA A 8 -18.44 -6.39 -5.53
N ARG A 9 -18.62 -7.70 -5.32
CA ARG A 9 -19.83 -8.27 -4.69
C ARG A 9 -19.65 -8.69 -3.24
N GLU A 10 -18.42 -8.91 -2.77
CA GLU A 10 -18.17 -9.46 -1.43
C GLU A 10 -17.76 -8.40 -0.39
N TYR A 11 -17.22 -7.24 -0.80
CA TYR A 11 -16.71 -6.22 0.12
C TYR A 11 -17.36 -4.84 -0.12
N THR A 12 -17.52 -4.08 0.96
CA THR A 12 -17.89 -2.66 0.94
C THR A 12 -16.66 -1.78 0.74
N LEU A 13 -16.85 -0.56 0.21
CA LEU A 13 -15.77 0.43 0.09
C LEU A 13 -15.03 0.64 1.43
N LYS A 14 -15.78 0.72 2.53
CA LYS A 14 -15.24 0.88 3.87
C LYS A 14 -14.31 -0.26 4.28
N GLU A 15 -14.67 -1.50 3.97
CA GLU A 15 -13.84 -2.67 4.27
C GLU A 15 -12.55 -2.67 3.44
N LEU A 16 -12.63 -2.28 2.17
CA LEU A 16 -11.45 -2.16 1.31
C LEU A 16 -10.50 -1.06 1.79
N ILE A 17 -11.04 0.11 2.18
CA ILE A 17 -10.26 1.21 2.77
C ILE A 17 -9.59 0.75 4.07
N ALA A 18 -10.33 0.07 4.94
CA ALA A 18 -9.80 -0.44 6.21
C ALA A 18 -8.69 -1.47 5.99
N ARG A 19 -8.87 -2.39 5.03
CA ARG A 19 -7.87 -3.39 4.65
C ARG A 19 -6.60 -2.72 4.13
N HIS A 20 -6.72 -1.80 3.17
CA HIS A 20 -5.58 -1.08 2.62
C HIS A 20 -4.84 -0.27 3.68
N TYR A 21 -5.56 0.44 4.55
CA TYR A 21 -4.96 1.18 5.65
C TYR A 21 -4.21 0.25 6.64
N GLY A 22 -4.77 -0.93 6.94
CA GLY A 22 -4.09 -1.95 7.74
C GLY A 22 -2.78 -2.44 7.11
N CYS A 23 -2.77 -2.65 5.79
CA CYS A 23 -1.55 -2.99 5.06
C CYS A 23 -0.49 -1.88 5.15
N LEU A 24 -0.90 -0.61 5.04
CA LEU A 24 0.02 0.54 5.22
C LEU A 24 0.61 0.60 6.63
N GLN A 25 -0.21 0.39 7.66
CA GLN A 25 0.26 0.38 9.05
C GLN A 25 1.29 -0.74 9.27
N LEU A 26 0.96 -1.96 8.85
CA LEU A 26 1.86 -3.11 8.96
C LEU A 26 3.16 -2.90 8.19
N GLY A 27 3.07 -2.40 6.95
CA GLY A 27 4.25 -2.05 6.15
C GLY A 27 5.12 -0.98 6.83
N GLY A 28 4.50 0.02 7.46
CA GLY A 28 5.19 1.04 8.24
C GLY A 28 5.90 0.47 9.49
N GLU A 29 5.28 -0.47 10.19
CA GLU A 29 5.88 -1.17 11.33
C GLU A 29 7.09 -2.00 10.90
N ILE A 30 6.95 -2.79 9.83
CA ILE A 30 8.03 -3.62 9.27
C ILE A 30 9.19 -2.73 8.81
N ALA A 31 8.92 -1.69 8.03
CA ALA A 31 9.94 -0.76 7.54
C ALA A 31 10.62 0.01 8.67
N SER A 32 9.90 0.34 9.74
CA SER A 32 10.49 1.00 10.92
C SER A 32 11.44 0.08 11.67
N ARG A 33 11.10 -1.22 11.81
CA ARG A 33 12.03 -2.22 12.37
C ARG A 33 13.30 -2.32 11.54
N TRP A 34 13.17 -2.33 10.22
CA TRP A 34 14.33 -2.33 9.31
C TRP A 34 15.21 -1.08 9.47
N LYS A 35 14.62 0.10 9.65
CA LYS A 35 15.39 1.33 9.89
C LYS A 35 16.17 1.26 11.20
N ILE A 36 15.61 0.62 12.23
CA ILE A 36 16.30 0.38 13.51
C ILE A 36 17.45 -0.62 13.29
N VAL A 37 17.19 -1.73 12.60
CA VAL A 37 18.20 -2.77 12.25
C VAL A 37 19.37 -2.19 11.42
N ALA A 38 19.08 -1.33 10.45
CA ALA A 38 20.11 -0.70 9.62
C ALA A 38 20.97 0.32 10.40
N GLN A 39 20.46 0.87 11.51
CA GLN A 39 21.17 1.84 12.35
C GLN A 39 21.94 1.20 13.51
N ASP A 40 21.50 0.04 14.00
CA ASP A 40 22.13 -0.68 15.11
C ASP A 40 23.21 -1.69 14.66
N GLY A 41 23.41 -1.85 13.34
CA GLY A 41 24.43 -2.74 12.77
C GLY A 41 24.02 -4.22 12.75
N THR A 42 22.77 -4.53 13.08
CA THR A 42 22.21 -5.88 12.95
C THR A 42 22.06 -6.22 11.47
N ILE A 43 22.46 -7.44 11.09
CA ILE A 43 22.34 -7.92 9.71
C ILE A 43 20.92 -8.47 9.52
N LEU A 44 20.18 -7.91 8.57
CA LEU A 44 18.87 -8.40 8.16
C LEU A 44 18.97 -9.86 7.69
N THR A 45 18.04 -10.70 8.13
CA THR A 45 17.97 -12.08 7.67
C THR A 45 17.15 -12.18 6.37
N PRO A 46 17.29 -13.26 5.59
CA PRO A 46 16.41 -13.52 4.45
C PRO A 46 14.92 -13.47 4.81
N GLU A 47 14.56 -13.91 6.01
CA GLU A 47 13.19 -13.90 6.51
C GLU A 47 12.65 -12.47 6.72
N ASP A 48 13.50 -11.53 7.16
CA ASP A 48 13.13 -10.12 7.25
C ASP A 48 12.78 -9.57 5.86
N HIS A 49 13.62 -9.86 4.86
CA HIS A 49 13.39 -9.50 3.45
C HIS A 49 12.07 -10.07 2.92
N GLU A 50 11.79 -11.34 3.18
CA GLU A 50 10.53 -11.98 2.79
C GLU A 50 9.30 -11.38 3.50
N GLU A 51 9.44 -10.91 4.73
CA GLU A 51 8.37 -10.23 5.46
C GLU A 51 8.03 -8.88 4.82
N LEU A 52 9.04 -8.08 4.47
CA LEU A 52 8.82 -6.81 3.77
C LEU A 52 8.20 -7.02 2.39
N ASP A 53 8.71 -7.97 1.62
CA ASP A 53 8.15 -8.29 0.30
C ASP A 53 6.68 -8.72 0.38
N ARG A 54 6.33 -9.51 1.40
CA ARG A 54 4.92 -9.89 1.65
C ARG A 54 4.07 -8.69 2.02
N ALA A 55 4.55 -7.77 2.85
CA ALA A 55 3.82 -6.57 3.22
C ALA A 55 3.60 -5.63 2.03
N LEU A 56 4.62 -5.45 1.18
CA LEU A 56 4.52 -4.64 -0.04
C LEU A 56 3.54 -5.25 -1.04
N ARG A 57 3.55 -6.57 -1.22
CA ARG A 57 2.57 -7.25 -2.08
C ARG A 57 1.15 -7.10 -1.54
N ALA A 58 0.96 -7.30 -0.23
CA ALA A 58 -0.35 -7.16 0.39
C ALA A 58 -0.91 -5.73 0.28
N GLU A 59 -0.08 -4.70 0.43
CA GLU A 59 -0.47 -3.30 0.17
C GLU A 59 -0.85 -3.09 -1.29
N SER A 60 -0.03 -3.56 -2.22
CA SER A 60 -0.30 -3.41 -3.66
C SER A 60 -1.60 -4.10 -4.07
N ASP A 61 -1.87 -5.30 -3.58
CA ASP A 61 -3.09 -6.04 -3.85
C ASP A 61 -4.32 -5.31 -3.28
N ALA A 62 -4.25 -4.85 -2.02
CA ALA A 62 -5.34 -4.10 -1.39
C ALA A 62 -5.59 -2.75 -2.08
N ARG A 63 -4.55 -2.10 -2.61
CA ARG A 63 -4.68 -0.88 -3.39
C ARG A 63 -5.36 -1.15 -4.73
N GLN A 64 -5.01 -2.26 -5.38
CA GLN A 64 -5.63 -2.66 -6.64
C GLN A 64 -7.13 -2.94 -6.44
N ASP A 65 -7.50 -3.61 -5.35
CA ASP A 65 -8.91 -3.84 -5.00
C ASP A 65 -9.70 -2.53 -4.86
N LEU A 66 -9.10 -1.48 -4.29
CA LEU A 66 -9.70 -0.14 -4.22
C LEU A 66 -9.83 0.53 -5.59
N ILE A 67 -8.85 0.34 -6.48
CA ILE A 67 -8.88 0.88 -7.85
C ILE A 67 -9.96 0.18 -8.67
N ASP A 68 -10.13 -1.13 -8.49
CA ASP A 68 -11.09 -1.93 -9.25
C ASP A 68 -12.51 -1.88 -8.67
N TYR A 69 -12.69 -1.32 -7.46
CA TYR A 69 -13.99 -1.16 -6.84
C TYR A 69 -14.91 -0.25 -7.66
N GLU A 70 -16.12 -0.75 -7.97
CA GLU A 70 -17.19 -0.01 -8.63
C GLU A 70 -18.11 0.61 -7.56
N PRO A 71 -18.15 1.96 -7.41
CA PRO A 71 -18.98 2.63 -6.42
C PRO A 71 -20.47 2.42 -6.68
N LYS A 72 -21.24 2.22 -5.61
CA LYS A 72 -22.69 1.95 -5.70
C LYS A 72 -23.53 3.22 -5.83
N ASP A 73 -23.01 4.34 -5.36
CA ASP A 73 -23.67 5.65 -5.38
C ASP A 73 -22.65 6.80 -5.45
N GLU A 74 -23.14 8.04 -5.55
CA GLU A 74 -22.31 9.24 -5.58
C GLU A 74 -21.48 9.45 -4.31
N ALA A 75 -21.97 9.00 -3.16
CA ALA A 75 -21.26 9.15 -1.89
C ALA A 75 -20.04 8.23 -1.84
N GLU A 76 -20.18 6.96 -2.23
CA GLU A 76 -19.05 6.03 -2.37
C GLU A 76 -18.08 6.47 -3.48
N LEU A 77 -18.58 7.05 -4.57
CA LEU A 77 -17.73 7.58 -5.64
C LEU A 77 -16.83 8.70 -5.11
N PHE A 78 -17.42 9.64 -4.37
CA PHE A 78 -16.68 10.73 -3.73
C PHE A 78 -15.69 10.21 -2.70
N GLU A 79 -16.11 9.30 -1.81
CA GLU A 79 -15.26 8.74 -0.76
C GLU A 79 -14.05 7.98 -1.34
N ARG A 80 -14.28 7.15 -2.35
CA ARG A 80 -13.20 6.45 -3.06
C ARG A 80 -12.25 7.43 -3.72
N GLY A 81 -12.79 8.44 -4.42
CA GLY A 81 -11.98 9.48 -5.08
C GLY A 81 -11.14 10.29 -4.11
N PHE A 82 -11.72 10.66 -2.97
CA PHE A 82 -11.03 11.36 -1.89
C PHE A 82 -9.89 10.50 -1.30
N TYR A 83 -10.16 9.24 -1.01
CA TYR A 83 -9.17 8.32 -0.46
C TYR A 83 -7.99 8.10 -1.43
N ILE A 84 -8.26 7.80 -2.71
CA ILE A 84 -7.22 7.61 -3.73
C ILE A 84 -6.39 8.89 -3.89
N SER A 85 -7.04 10.06 -3.87
CA SER A 85 -6.33 11.35 -3.95
C SER A 85 -5.41 11.57 -2.75
N ALA A 86 -5.86 11.24 -1.54
CA ALA A 86 -5.02 11.29 -0.34
C ALA A 86 -3.81 10.35 -0.45
N LEU A 87 -3.97 9.15 -1.02
CA LEU A 87 -2.85 8.24 -1.27
C LEU A 87 -1.83 8.83 -2.24
N LEU A 88 -2.28 9.41 -3.35
CA LEU A 88 -1.38 10.03 -4.35
C LEU A 88 -0.59 11.21 -3.78
N ILE A 89 -1.19 11.99 -2.87
CA ILE A 89 -0.51 13.09 -2.18
C ILE A 89 0.45 12.58 -1.11
N ALA A 90 0.07 11.51 -0.40
CA ALA A 90 0.87 10.93 0.68
C ALA A 90 2.05 10.09 0.18
N GLN A 91 2.03 9.63 -1.08
CA GLN A 91 3.21 9.05 -1.69
C GLN A 91 4.32 10.10 -1.64
N PRO A 92 5.48 9.81 -1.02
CA PRO A 92 6.61 10.70 -1.15
C PRO A 92 6.81 10.89 -2.64
N THR A 93 6.82 12.14 -3.11
CA THR A 93 7.37 12.51 -4.42
C THR A 93 8.79 12.01 -4.37
N LEU A 94 8.93 10.78 -4.83
CA LEU A 94 10.16 10.05 -4.85
C LEU A 94 10.99 10.89 -5.80
N GLU A 95 11.93 11.66 -5.23
CA GLU A 95 13.03 12.31 -5.94
C GLU A 95 13.92 11.19 -6.54
N ILE A 96 13.33 10.31 -7.35
CA ILE A 96 13.96 9.28 -8.16
C ILE A 96 15.00 9.93 -9.06
N GLU A 97 14.79 11.20 -9.45
CA GLU A 97 15.80 11.98 -10.17
C GLU A 97 16.99 12.44 -9.32
N GLN A 98 16.86 12.63 -7.99
CA GLN A 98 17.99 13.06 -7.16
C GLN A 98 18.84 11.87 -6.68
N LEU A 99 18.22 10.74 -6.36
CA LEU A 99 18.95 9.52 -5.98
C LEU A 99 19.71 8.90 -7.17
N ALA A 100 19.24 9.08 -8.41
CA ALA A 100 19.97 8.66 -9.62
C ALA A 100 21.24 9.48 -9.89
N LYS A 101 21.31 10.74 -9.45
CA LYS A 101 22.47 11.63 -9.65
C LYS A 101 23.61 11.41 -8.66
N GLN A 102 23.39 10.71 -7.54
CA GLN A 102 24.45 10.44 -6.56
C GLN A 102 25.29 9.18 -6.87
N ARG A 103 25.04 8.52 -8.00
CA ARG A 103 25.79 7.32 -8.45
C ARG A 103 26.70 7.56 -9.67
N THR A 104 26.90 8.80 -10.09
CA THR A 104 27.91 9.21 -11.08
C THR A 104 28.94 10.11 -10.44
#